data_AF-A0A4S4KE84-F1
#
_entry.id   AF-A0A4S4KE84-F1
#
_cell.length_a   1.000
_cell.length_b   1.000
_cell.length_c   1.000
_cell.angle_alpha   90.00
_cell.angle_beta   90.00
_cell.angle_gamma   90.00
#
_symmetry.space_group_name_H-M   'P 1'
#
loop_
_entity.id
_entity.type
_entity.pdbx_description
1 polymer ?
#
loop_
_entity_poly.entity_id
_entity_poly.type
_entity_poly.pdbx_seq_one_letter_code
_entity_poly.pdbx_strand_id
1 'polypeptide(L)'
;MLALPHGHDGHEVTWTWTTNTFCEWLEKAVEYMQSPHHNDLPPYPEQQEFVRLVWRAVRAGRLYMLACVVVLFYEYIITLDKEIESVWQRKKSVVSWLFFVNRYLPIATYLFVIPGVAFGNSHDFCVGVFAHLPPAMVVLSEAVIGALHIAKIRALWRYELNVYFSCLVTVVYVSQEILAIGMTVADVTVVFVAIMKRSIESHSIAGRELGLGGPGLGRLIHIVQRDATLFLISMCSIKIANLVMLIVFPYWNAVNWLCNHIVDVILTSRLFFNLRAETEGVASNGAEIVTLQIKFPHTDLELPVVPIVSDVLIAPTHSLAKQVHDHYLPKLTHYEPDNDPRATEKEIALRNRLFNIDGLGVAWYTTAREEFGECEGPRPVVYKILRQPMTDPVFQSICANTATLALFAHIRAASGETAISIFNNHPFHFGRWSFMHNGVVTHFQRIKREIIKEISDEALELVKGTTDSEHLAALFFTYLEETKGSKAWEYSHPLQDVKAALEKAITTILGIQKRVLEPSQPEASSLNIAITDGQQLLTMRFRNHATEHPPSLYFSTTAGVSLNRKFPGHPDKEGDNGAQNVKDVESHGAHVIVASEPSTFRGKDWELINKNECIMVGTDMEMRREKIQVQF
;
A
#
# COMPACT_ATOMS: atom_id res chain seq x y z
N MET A 1 9.72 -50.98 -7.00
CA MET A 1 10.33 -52.15 -7.67
C MET A 1 9.23 -52.91 -8.39
N LEU A 2 9.08 -52.71 -9.70
CA LEU A 2 8.33 -53.65 -10.55
C LEU A 2 9.40 -54.41 -11.34
N ALA A 3 9.70 -55.63 -10.90
CA ALA A 3 10.50 -56.56 -11.67
C ALA A 3 9.58 -57.18 -12.73
N LEU A 4 9.92 -57.00 -14.00
CA LEU A 4 9.35 -57.82 -15.08
C LEU A 4 10.43 -58.79 -15.56
N PRO A 5 10.11 -60.09 -15.67
CA PRO A 5 11.05 -61.09 -16.14
C PRO A 5 11.07 -61.09 -17.68
N HIS A 6 12.26 -61.14 -18.29
CA HIS A 6 12.41 -61.91 -19.52
C HIS A 6 13.84 -62.46 -19.65
N GLY A 7 13.88 -63.69 -20.16
CA GLY A 7 15.00 -64.63 -20.06
C GLY A 7 16.19 -64.28 -20.95
N HIS A 8 17.37 -64.70 -20.51
CA HIS A 8 17.80 -66.08 -20.70
C HIS A 8 18.94 -66.48 -19.74
N ASP A 9 19.45 -65.51 -18.97
CA ASP A 9 20.42 -65.72 -17.91
C ASP A 9 19.86 -65.14 -16.60
N GLY A 10 19.68 -66.00 -15.59
CA GLY A 10 18.91 -65.75 -14.36
C GLY A 10 19.50 -64.72 -13.38
N HIS A 11 19.78 -63.51 -13.83
CA HIS A 11 20.12 -62.38 -12.97
C HIS A 11 18.91 -61.44 -12.83
N GLU A 12 18.34 -61.38 -11.62
CA GLU A 12 17.41 -60.31 -11.23
C GLU A 12 18.14 -58.97 -11.27
N VAL A 13 17.85 -58.15 -12.29
CA VAL A 13 18.31 -56.76 -12.31
C VAL A 13 17.31 -55.91 -11.53
N THR A 14 17.61 -55.68 -10.25
CA THR A 14 16.96 -54.64 -9.46
C THR A 14 17.38 -53.27 -9.99
N TRP A 15 16.50 -52.57 -10.70
CA TRP A 15 16.74 -51.17 -11.08
C TRP A 15 16.69 -50.27 -9.83
N THR A 16 17.86 -49.96 -9.27
CA THR A 16 18.02 -48.86 -8.30
C THR A 16 18.06 -47.55 -9.07
N TRP A 17 17.05 -46.69 -8.86
CA TRP A 17 16.92 -45.38 -9.51
C TRP A 17 18.06 -44.46 -9.09
N THR A 18 19.15 -44.48 -9.85
CA THR A 18 20.22 -43.47 -9.81
C THR A 18 20.03 -42.50 -10.97
N THR A 19 20.59 -41.29 -10.90
CA THR A 19 20.55 -40.30 -11.99
C THR A 19 21.00 -40.89 -13.35
N ASN A 20 21.93 -41.85 -13.35
CA ASN A 20 22.38 -42.56 -14.55
C ASN A 20 21.26 -43.40 -15.19
N THR A 21 20.42 -44.07 -14.39
CA THR A 21 19.29 -44.87 -14.91
C THR A 21 18.18 -44.04 -15.54
N PHE A 22 18.03 -42.76 -15.14
CA PHE A 22 17.06 -41.85 -15.77
C PHE A 22 17.53 -41.37 -17.14
N CYS A 23 18.83 -41.10 -17.31
CA CYS A 23 19.41 -40.71 -18.59
C CYS A 23 19.42 -41.86 -19.61
N GLU A 24 19.81 -43.07 -19.20
CA GLU A 24 19.71 -44.29 -20.02
C GLU A 24 18.24 -44.61 -20.39
N TRP A 25 17.30 -44.33 -19.49
CA TRP A 25 15.86 -44.49 -19.74
C TRP A 25 15.32 -43.46 -20.73
N LEU A 26 15.76 -42.19 -20.64
CA LEU A 26 15.37 -41.14 -21.57
C LEU A 26 15.90 -41.43 -22.98
N GLU A 27 17.13 -41.93 -23.08
CA GLU A 27 17.76 -42.32 -24.33
C GLU A 27 17.02 -43.48 -25.00
N LYS A 28 16.77 -44.59 -24.29
CA LYS A 28 16.00 -45.73 -24.83
C LYS A 28 14.56 -45.36 -25.20
N ALA A 29 13.93 -44.47 -24.45
CA ALA A 29 12.59 -43.98 -24.77
C ALA A 29 12.59 -43.07 -26.01
N VAL A 30 13.62 -42.25 -26.20
CA VAL A 30 13.78 -41.39 -27.38
C VAL A 30 14.17 -42.20 -28.62
N GLU A 31 15.08 -43.18 -28.50
CA GLU A 31 15.42 -44.13 -29.58
C GLU A 31 14.19 -44.91 -30.06
N TYR A 32 13.36 -45.41 -29.13
CA TYR A 32 12.10 -46.07 -29.48
C TYR A 32 11.12 -45.13 -30.19
N MET A 33 11.05 -43.86 -29.79
CA MET A 33 10.20 -42.84 -30.43
C MET A 33 10.72 -42.39 -31.81
N GLN A 34 12.02 -42.48 -32.08
CA GLN A 34 12.64 -42.08 -33.34
C GLN A 34 12.81 -43.24 -34.33
N SER A 35 12.55 -44.48 -33.91
CA SER A 35 12.55 -45.66 -34.77
C SER A 35 11.44 -45.59 -35.83
N PRO A 36 11.74 -45.87 -37.11
CA PRO A 36 10.74 -45.90 -38.19
C PRO A 36 9.66 -46.99 -37.99
N HIS A 37 9.85 -47.89 -37.02
CA HIS A 37 8.91 -48.95 -36.63
C HIS A 37 8.03 -48.61 -35.40
N HIS A 38 7.87 -47.34 -35.01
CA HIS A 38 7.09 -46.97 -33.82
C HIS A 38 5.62 -47.48 -33.77
N ASN A 39 5.09 -47.97 -34.90
CA ASN A 39 3.76 -48.60 -35.00
C ASN A 39 3.77 -50.11 -34.71
N ASP A 40 4.93 -50.76 -34.71
CA ASP A 40 5.09 -52.17 -34.35
C ASP A 40 5.41 -52.26 -32.85
N LEU A 41 4.35 -52.40 -32.05
CA LEU A 41 4.47 -52.68 -30.62
C LEU A 41 5.21 -54.03 -30.41
N PRO A 42 6.01 -54.18 -29.33
CA PRO A 42 6.71 -55.43 -29.05
C PRO A 42 5.75 -56.63 -29.03
N PRO A 43 6.18 -57.84 -29.45
CA PRO A 43 5.27 -58.97 -29.69
C PRO A 43 4.55 -59.49 -28.43
N TYR A 44 4.97 -59.05 -27.24
CA TYR A 44 4.43 -59.48 -25.95
C TYR A 44 3.52 -58.39 -25.33
N PRO A 45 2.24 -58.68 -25.01
CA PRO A 45 1.26 -57.71 -24.48
C PRO A 45 1.73 -56.95 -23.22
N GLU A 46 2.47 -57.61 -22.34
CA GLU A 46 2.99 -57.01 -21.10
C GLU A 46 4.03 -55.91 -21.35
N GLN A 47 4.87 -56.06 -22.38
CA GLN A 47 5.84 -55.04 -22.78
C GLN A 47 5.14 -53.82 -23.40
N GLN A 48 4.00 -54.02 -24.08
CA GLN A 48 3.21 -52.93 -24.67
C GLN A 48 2.51 -52.07 -23.62
N GLU A 49 1.98 -52.69 -22.56
CA GLU A 49 1.41 -51.95 -21.43
C GLU A 49 2.47 -51.15 -20.68
N PHE A 50 3.65 -51.73 -20.48
CA PHE A 50 4.78 -51.04 -19.86
C PHE A 50 5.21 -49.80 -20.66
N VAL A 51 5.39 -49.93 -21.99
CA VAL A 51 5.75 -48.79 -22.86
C VAL A 51 4.68 -47.69 -22.84
N ARG A 52 3.39 -48.06 -22.86
CA ARG A 52 2.28 -47.09 -22.76
C ARG A 52 2.23 -46.39 -21.40
N LEU A 53 2.47 -47.12 -20.31
CA LEU A 53 2.53 -46.56 -18.95
C LEU A 53 3.69 -45.58 -18.82
N VAL A 54 4.87 -45.96 -19.31
CA VAL A 54 6.08 -45.13 -19.36
C VAL A 54 5.81 -43.85 -20.15
N TRP A 55 5.21 -43.95 -21.34
CA TRP A 55 4.90 -42.79 -22.17
C TRP A 55 3.93 -41.81 -21.50
N ARG A 56 2.88 -42.32 -20.83
CA ARG A 56 1.94 -41.50 -20.07
C ARG A 56 2.64 -40.77 -18.91
N ALA A 57 3.52 -41.47 -18.19
CA ALA A 57 4.29 -40.89 -17.09
C ALA A 57 5.24 -39.78 -17.56
N VAL A 58 6.00 -40.01 -18.66
CA VAL A 58 6.87 -39.00 -19.29
C VAL A 58 6.08 -37.75 -19.66
N ARG A 59 4.96 -37.94 -20.36
CA ARG A 59 4.13 -36.83 -20.85
C ARG A 59 3.52 -36.03 -19.71
N ALA A 60 3.01 -36.71 -18.68
CA ALA A 60 2.46 -36.05 -17.51
C ALA A 60 3.54 -35.29 -16.72
N GLY A 61 4.75 -35.85 -16.58
CA GLY A 61 5.89 -35.16 -15.98
C GLY A 61 6.29 -33.88 -16.73
N ARG A 62 6.33 -33.91 -18.07
CA ARG A 62 6.61 -32.73 -18.90
C ARG A 62 5.56 -31.62 -18.74
N LEU A 63 4.27 -31.99 -18.78
CA LEU A 63 3.17 -31.03 -18.61
C LEU A 63 3.17 -30.40 -17.21
N TYR A 64 3.45 -31.21 -16.18
CA TYR A 64 3.57 -30.73 -14.81
C TYR A 64 4.75 -29.76 -14.64
N MET A 65 5.92 -30.08 -15.19
CA MET A 65 7.07 -29.16 -15.16
C MET A 65 6.78 -27.85 -15.89
N LEU A 66 6.13 -27.91 -17.05
CA LEU A 66 5.71 -26.71 -17.78
C LEU A 66 4.76 -25.85 -16.95
N ALA A 67 3.76 -26.46 -16.29
CA ALA A 67 2.82 -25.74 -15.44
C ALA A 67 3.53 -25.03 -14.28
N CYS A 68 4.48 -25.70 -13.60
CA CYS A 68 5.23 -25.10 -12.51
C CYS A 68 6.06 -23.90 -12.97
N VAL A 69 6.72 -24.02 -14.12
CA VAL A 69 7.51 -22.94 -14.72
C VAL A 69 6.60 -21.76 -15.11
N VAL A 70 5.44 -22.01 -15.71
CA VAL A 70 4.48 -20.96 -16.07
C VAL A 70 4.04 -20.19 -14.81
N VAL A 71 3.78 -20.88 -13.71
CA VAL A 71 3.45 -20.24 -12.43
C VAL A 71 4.60 -19.37 -11.93
N LEU A 72 5.85 -19.85 -12.01
CA LEU A 72 7.03 -19.07 -11.66
C LEU A 72 7.10 -17.78 -12.48
N PHE A 73 7.06 -17.85 -13.82
CA PHE A 73 7.13 -16.66 -14.66
C PHE A 73 5.95 -15.71 -14.47
N TYR A 74 4.74 -16.25 -14.34
CA TYR A 74 3.54 -15.46 -14.05
C TYR A 74 3.70 -14.66 -12.76
N GLU A 75 4.18 -15.31 -11.70
CA GLU A 75 4.42 -14.67 -10.40
C GLU A 75 5.41 -13.50 -10.51
N TYR A 76 6.44 -13.65 -11.35
CA TYR A 76 7.45 -12.62 -11.55
C TYR A 76 6.89 -11.42 -12.27
N ILE A 77 6.09 -11.65 -13.31
CA ILE A 77 5.45 -10.57 -14.07
C ILE A 77 4.55 -9.74 -13.16
N ILE A 78 3.75 -10.38 -12.30
CA ILE A 78 2.79 -9.67 -11.43
C ILE A 78 3.40 -9.04 -10.18
N THR A 79 4.69 -9.26 -9.92
CA THR A 79 5.39 -8.68 -8.75
C THR A 79 6.62 -7.85 -9.12
N LEU A 80 6.89 -7.67 -10.42
CA LEU A 80 8.05 -6.93 -10.93
C LEU A 80 8.02 -5.46 -10.51
N ASP A 81 6.84 -4.85 -10.50
CA ASP A 81 6.58 -3.50 -10.00
C ASP A 81 7.07 -3.34 -8.55
N LYS A 82 6.59 -4.21 -7.66
CA LYS A 82 6.94 -4.23 -6.25
C LYS A 82 8.42 -4.54 -6.04
N GLU A 83 8.99 -5.40 -6.88
CA GLU A 83 10.40 -5.76 -6.83
C GLU A 83 11.31 -4.57 -7.15
N ILE A 84 10.97 -3.82 -8.20
CA ILE A 84 11.70 -2.62 -8.61
C ILE A 84 11.69 -1.58 -7.49
N GLU A 85 10.53 -1.30 -6.92
CA GLU A 85 10.35 -0.31 -5.86
C GLU A 85 11.03 -0.72 -4.54
N SER A 86 10.82 -1.97 -4.11
CA SER A 86 11.24 -2.43 -2.79
C SER A 86 12.71 -2.88 -2.72
N VAL A 87 13.31 -3.31 -3.85
CA VAL A 87 14.66 -3.88 -3.90
C VAL A 87 15.60 -3.09 -4.82
N TRP A 88 15.15 -2.74 -6.03
CA TRP A 88 16.05 -2.21 -7.06
C TRP A 88 16.22 -0.68 -7.04
N GLN A 89 15.27 0.07 -6.51
CA GLN A 89 15.39 1.54 -6.41
C GLN A 89 16.17 2.01 -5.16
N ARG A 90 16.37 1.14 -4.16
CA ARG A 90 17.06 1.47 -2.91
C ARG A 90 18.56 1.12 -2.94
N LYS A 91 19.32 1.63 -1.96
CA LYS A 91 20.74 1.24 -1.74
C LYS A 91 20.85 -0.26 -1.52
N LYS A 92 21.78 -0.90 -2.22
CA LYS A 92 21.95 -2.36 -2.21
C LYS A 92 22.59 -2.80 -0.90
N SER A 93 21.98 -3.80 -0.27
CA SER A 93 22.48 -4.46 0.93
C SER A 93 22.83 -5.91 0.63
N VAL A 94 23.51 -6.60 1.55
CA VAL A 94 23.75 -8.06 1.45
C VAL A 94 22.43 -8.82 1.26
N VAL A 95 21.37 -8.37 1.94
CA VAL A 95 20.03 -8.94 1.81
C VAL A 95 19.42 -8.70 0.43
N SER A 96 19.72 -7.57 -0.23
CA SER A 96 19.30 -7.30 -1.61
C SER A 96 19.95 -8.28 -2.60
N TRP A 97 21.21 -8.65 -2.35
CA TRP A 97 21.92 -9.65 -3.16
C TRP A 97 21.45 -11.08 -2.88
N LEU A 98 21.10 -11.41 -1.63
CA LEU A 98 20.45 -12.69 -1.32
C LEU A 98 19.08 -12.81 -1.99
N PHE A 99 18.31 -11.72 -2.00
CA PHE A 99 17.05 -11.66 -2.75
C PHE A 99 17.31 -11.84 -4.26
N PHE A 100 18.31 -11.15 -4.84
CA PHE A 100 18.70 -11.32 -6.24
C PHE A 100 18.92 -12.78 -6.60
N VAL A 101 19.72 -13.48 -5.80
CA VAL A 101 20.07 -14.88 -6.06
C VAL A 101 18.84 -15.77 -5.91
N ASN A 102 18.07 -15.62 -4.83
CA ASN A 102 16.81 -16.35 -4.62
C ASN A 102 15.83 -16.18 -5.80
N ARG A 103 15.85 -14.99 -6.43
CA ARG A 103 14.92 -14.59 -7.48
C ARG A 103 15.38 -15.02 -8.87
N TYR A 104 16.61 -14.72 -9.26
CA TYR A 104 17.03 -14.91 -10.65
C TYR A 104 17.75 -16.24 -10.91
N LEU A 105 18.31 -16.88 -9.87
CA LEU A 105 18.96 -18.19 -10.00
C LEU A 105 17.98 -19.29 -10.43
N PRO A 106 16.75 -19.38 -9.88
CA PRO A 106 15.77 -20.37 -10.35
C PRO A 106 15.40 -20.14 -11.81
N ILE A 107 15.18 -18.90 -12.26
CA ILE A 107 14.91 -18.59 -13.68
C ILE A 107 16.02 -19.12 -14.57
N ALA A 108 17.28 -18.82 -14.25
CA ALA A 108 18.42 -19.30 -15.03
C ALA A 108 18.47 -20.83 -15.08
N THR A 109 18.17 -21.48 -13.96
CA THR A 109 18.09 -22.95 -13.86
C THR A 109 16.98 -23.50 -14.76
N TYR A 110 15.79 -22.90 -14.74
CA TYR A 110 14.66 -23.38 -15.53
C TYR A 110 14.80 -23.08 -17.03
N LEU A 111 15.40 -21.96 -17.41
CA LEU A 111 15.76 -21.68 -18.80
C LEU A 111 16.76 -22.71 -19.36
N PHE A 112 17.58 -23.31 -18.50
CA PHE A 112 18.48 -24.41 -18.88
C PHE A 112 17.77 -25.77 -18.93
N VAL A 113 16.86 -26.05 -17.99
CA VAL A 113 16.14 -27.34 -17.91
C VAL A 113 15.11 -27.51 -19.05
N ILE A 114 14.40 -26.43 -19.43
CA ILE A 114 13.31 -26.50 -20.43
C ILE A 114 13.78 -27.03 -21.79
N PRO A 115 14.86 -26.51 -22.42
CA PRO A 115 15.34 -27.03 -23.70
C PRO A 115 15.78 -28.49 -23.61
N GLY A 116 16.46 -28.86 -22.51
CA GLY A 116 16.95 -30.23 -22.32
C GLY A 116 15.84 -31.27 -22.20
N VAL A 117 14.70 -30.89 -21.62
CA VAL A 117 13.52 -31.75 -21.53
C VAL A 117 12.70 -31.75 -22.83
N ALA A 118 12.65 -30.62 -23.53
CA ALA A 118 11.80 -30.43 -24.72
C ALA A 118 12.41 -31.05 -25.99
N PHE A 119 13.72 -30.94 -26.19
CA PHE A 119 14.37 -31.27 -27.46
C PHE A 119 15.25 -32.53 -27.42
N GLY A 120 15.50 -33.09 -26.23
CA GLY A 120 16.42 -34.21 -26.04
C GLY A 120 17.87 -33.78 -26.18
N ASN A 121 18.77 -34.37 -25.39
CA ASN A 121 20.20 -34.08 -25.42
C ASN A 121 21.00 -35.36 -25.70
N SER A 122 22.25 -35.22 -26.13
CA SER A 122 23.17 -36.36 -26.25
C SER A 122 23.40 -37.04 -24.89
N HIS A 123 23.69 -38.34 -24.91
CA HIS A 123 23.99 -39.13 -23.71
C HIS A 123 25.08 -38.47 -22.84
N ASP A 124 26.16 -38.04 -23.47
CA ASP A 124 27.29 -37.39 -22.79
C ASP A 124 26.89 -36.07 -22.11
N PHE A 125 25.99 -35.29 -22.71
CA PHE A 125 25.47 -34.07 -22.10
C PHE A 125 24.50 -34.38 -20.95
N CYS A 126 23.65 -35.39 -21.13
CA CYS A 126 22.71 -35.86 -20.12
C CYS A 126 23.45 -36.31 -18.84
N VAL A 127 24.45 -37.17 -18.98
CA VAL A 127 25.23 -37.72 -17.86
C VAL A 127 26.24 -36.69 -17.32
N GLY A 128 26.96 -35.99 -18.20
CA GLY A 128 28.05 -35.11 -17.79
C GLY A 128 27.62 -33.74 -17.24
N VAL A 129 26.49 -33.19 -17.72
CA VAL A 129 26.08 -31.81 -17.39
C VAL A 129 24.68 -31.77 -16.80
N PHE A 130 23.69 -32.35 -17.48
CA PHE A 130 22.28 -32.25 -17.08
C PHE A 130 21.96 -32.99 -15.78
N ALA A 131 22.64 -34.10 -15.50
CA ALA A 131 22.46 -34.86 -14.25
C ALA A 131 23.03 -34.14 -13.01
N HIS A 132 23.89 -33.14 -13.18
CA HIS A 132 24.64 -32.52 -12.09
C HIS A 132 24.34 -31.03 -11.90
N LEU A 133 24.22 -30.26 -12.98
CA LEU A 133 24.11 -28.80 -12.92
C LEU A 133 22.78 -28.30 -12.33
N PRO A 134 21.58 -28.74 -12.79
CA PRO A 134 20.32 -28.33 -12.19
C PRO A 134 20.19 -28.71 -10.71
N PRO A 135 20.55 -29.93 -10.27
CA PRO A 135 20.60 -30.27 -8.84
C PRO A 135 21.49 -29.34 -8.02
N ALA A 136 22.70 -29.03 -8.50
CA ALA A 136 23.62 -28.12 -7.82
C ALA A 136 23.08 -26.69 -7.71
N MET A 137 22.39 -26.19 -8.74
CA MET A 137 21.79 -24.86 -8.76
C MET A 137 20.60 -24.75 -7.80
N VAL A 138 19.79 -25.81 -7.69
CA VAL A 138 18.69 -25.86 -6.73
C VAL A 138 19.21 -25.96 -5.30
N VAL A 139 20.23 -26.77 -5.04
CA VAL A 139 20.95 -26.80 -3.75
C VAL A 139 21.42 -25.41 -3.35
N LEU A 140 22.08 -24.68 -4.26
CA LEU A 140 22.51 -23.31 -4.01
C LEU A 140 21.32 -22.38 -3.69
N SER A 141 20.21 -22.53 -4.41
CA SER A 141 18.99 -21.73 -4.22
C SER A 141 18.33 -22.02 -2.86
N GLU A 142 18.24 -23.28 -2.44
CA GLU A 142 17.73 -23.69 -1.12
C GLU A 142 18.63 -23.18 0.02
N ALA A 143 19.95 -23.20 -0.15
CA ALA A 143 20.88 -22.61 0.82
C ALA A 143 20.64 -21.10 1.01
N VAL A 144 20.33 -20.37 -0.07
CA VAL A 144 19.99 -18.94 -0.02
C VAL A 144 18.65 -18.71 0.67
N ILE A 145 17.63 -19.52 0.37
CA ILE A 145 16.33 -19.51 1.06
C ILE A 145 16.53 -19.73 2.57
N GLY A 146 17.35 -20.71 2.95
CA GLY A 146 17.71 -20.98 4.35
C GLY A 146 18.37 -19.79 5.03
N ALA A 147 19.34 -19.13 4.37
CA ALA A 147 19.99 -17.94 4.89
C ALA A 147 19.00 -16.77 5.11
N LEU A 148 18.07 -16.56 4.17
CA LEU A 148 17.02 -15.54 4.27
C LEU A 148 16.07 -15.83 5.46
N HIS A 149 15.70 -17.08 5.67
CA HIS A 149 14.89 -17.48 6.83
C HIS A 149 15.62 -17.29 8.16
N ILE A 150 16.90 -17.64 8.25
CA ILE A 150 17.71 -17.42 9.45
C ILE A 150 17.80 -15.93 9.79
N ALA A 151 18.02 -15.08 8.78
CA ALA A 151 18.04 -13.63 8.95
C ALA A 151 16.69 -13.10 9.49
N LYS A 152 15.57 -13.63 8.98
CA LYS A 152 14.22 -13.31 9.48
C LYS A 152 14.01 -13.76 10.93
N ILE A 153 14.40 -14.99 11.28
CA ILE A 153 14.26 -15.52 12.65
C ILE A 153 15.03 -14.64 13.64
N ARG A 154 16.24 -14.21 13.29
CA ARG A 154 17.02 -13.28 14.11
C ARG A 154 16.34 -11.91 14.26
N ALA A 155 15.73 -11.40 13.19
CA ALA A 155 15.01 -10.12 13.23
C ALA A 155 13.73 -10.17 14.10
N LEU A 156 12.97 -11.27 14.03
CA LEU A 156 11.73 -11.46 14.79
C LEU A 156 11.95 -11.55 16.31
N TRP A 157 13.09 -12.09 16.75
CA TRP A 157 13.35 -12.37 18.16
C TRP A 157 14.11 -11.28 18.93
N ARG A 158 14.18 -10.04 18.40
CA ARG A 158 14.74 -8.84 19.06
C ARG A 158 15.92 -9.14 20.01
N TYR A 159 16.98 -9.73 19.47
CA TYR A 159 18.26 -10.00 20.17
C TYR A 159 18.25 -10.93 21.40
N GLU A 160 17.13 -11.55 21.80
CA GLU A 160 17.11 -12.54 22.91
C GLU A 160 17.42 -13.99 22.48
N LEU A 161 17.71 -14.20 21.19
CA LEU A 161 17.87 -15.54 20.64
C LEU A 161 19.20 -16.16 21.08
N ASN A 162 19.12 -17.23 21.89
CA ASN A 162 20.28 -17.96 22.36
C ASN A 162 21.12 -18.44 21.14
N VAL A 163 22.40 -18.07 21.09
CA VAL A 163 23.32 -18.37 19.98
C VAL A 163 23.29 -19.86 19.61
N TYR A 164 23.12 -20.74 20.59
CA TYR A 164 22.98 -22.19 20.38
C TYR A 164 21.77 -22.60 19.53
N PHE A 165 20.64 -21.89 19.61
CA PHE A 165 19.46 -22.16 18.78
C PHE A 165 19.67 -21.67 17.33
N SER A 166 20.31 -20.51 17.15
CA SER A 166 20.72 -20.04 15.81
C SER A 166 21.74 -21.00 15.18
N CYS A 167 22.69 -21.51 15.96
CA CYS A 167 23.65 -22.52 15.52
C CYS A 167 22.97 -23.86 15.20
N LEU A 168 21.98 -24.30 15.98
CA LEU A 168 21.21 -25.52 15.70
C LEU A 168 20.44 -25.40 14.38
N VAL A 169 19.72 -24.29 14.15
CA VAL A 169 19.03 -24.03 12.87
C VAL A 169 20.02 -24.00 11.71
N THR A 170 21.19 -23.37 11.90
CA THR A 170 22.24 -23.32 10.87
C THR A 170 22.83 -24.70 10.59
N VAL A 171 23.10 -25.51 11.62
CA VAL A 171 23.63 -26.89 11.49
C VAL A 171 22.60 -27.80 10.82
N VAL A 172 21.31 -27.66 11.16
CA VAL A 172 20.22 -28.39 10.51
C VAL A 172 20.17 -28.05 9.02
N TYR A 173 20.15 -26.76 8.66
CA TYR A 173 20.16 -26.33 7.25
C TYR A 173 21.43 -26.78 6.50
N VAL A 174 22.61 -26.70 7.12
CA VAL A 174 23.87 -27.14 6.49
C VAL A 174 23.95 -28.67 6.38
N SER A 175 23.35 -29.42 7.30
CA SER A 175 23.30 -30.90 7.25
C SER A 175 22.39 -31.43 6.13
N GLN A 176 21.40 -30.63 5.69
CA GLN A 176 20.52 -30.94 4.56
C GLN A 176 21.27 -30.99 3.23
N GLU A 177 22.30 -30.15 3.06
CA GLU A 177 23.10 -30.09 1.83
C GLU A 177 24.09 -31.26 1.69
N ILE A 178 24.37 -31.96 2.78
CA ILE A 178 25.36 -33.05 2.83
C ILE A 178 24.69 -34.44 2.69
N LEU A 179 23.40 -34.58 3.01
CA LEU A 179 22.67 -35.87 2.97
C LEU A 179 21.43 -35.81 2.03
N ALA A 180 21.68 -35.75 0.73
CA ALA A 180 20.67 -35.55 -0.33
C ALA A 180 19.56 -36.62 -0.46
N ILE A 181 19.44 -37.64 0.41
CA ILE A 181 18.50 -38.76 0.19
C ILE A 181 17.66 -39.19 1.42
N GLY A 182 17.96 -38.77 2.65
CA GLY A 182 17.46 -39.51 3.83
C GLY A 182 16.47 -38.84 4.79
N MET A 183 16.59 -37.54 5.08
CA MET A 183 15.99 -36.96 6.30
C MET A 183 15.37 -35.58 6.07
N THR A 184 14.46 -35.46 5.12
CA THR A 184 13.84 -34.17 4.77
C THR A 184 12.73 -33.72 5.74
N VAL A 185 12.29 -34.56 6.69
CA VAL A 185 11.00 -34.38 7.39
C VAL A 185 11.09 -34.10 8.88
N ALA A 186 12.11 -34.62 9.57
CA ALA A 186 12.21 -34.45 11.02
C ALA A 186 12.42 -32.97 11.42
N ASP A 187 13.16 -32.22 10.61
CA ASP A 187 13.80 -30.99 11.10
C ASP A 187 13.02 -29.70 10.82
N VAL A 188 12.36 -29.57 9.65
CA VAL A 188 11.46 -28.44 9.37
C VAL A 188 10.31 -28.42 10.37
N THR A 189 9.85 -29.60 10.79
CA THR A 189 8.82 -29.78 11.81
C THR A 189 9.30 -29.30 13.18
N VAL A 190 10.56 -29.55 13.57
CA VAL A 190 11.10 -29.10 14.86
C VAL A 190 11.28 -27.59 14.91
N VAL A 191 11.83 -26.97 13.85
CA VAL A 191 11.96 -25.52 13.75
C VAL A 191 10.59 -24.85 13.72
N PHE A 192 9.64 -25.42 12.98
CA PHE A 192 8.25 -24.98 12.94
C PHE A 192 7.57 -25.07 14.31
N VAL A 193 7.69 -26.20 15.02
CA VAL A 193 7.11 -26.40 16.35
C VAL A 193 7.73 -25.43 17.36
N ALA A 194 9.04 -25.17 17.28
CA ALA A 194 9.71 -24.21 18.16
C ALA A 194 9.24 -22.76 17.91
N ILE A 195 9.10 -22.36 16.64
CA ILE A 195 8.59 -21.03 16.26
C ILE A 195 7.13 -20.87 16.67
N MET A 196 6.29 -21.87 16.39
CA MET A 196 4.88 -21.89 16.77
C MET A 196 4.70 -21.86 18.28
N LYS A 197 5.47 -22.67 19.03
CA LYS A 197 5.41 -22.72 20.49
C LYS A 197 5.77 -21.36 21.09
N ARG A 198 6.84 -20.69 20.64
CA ARG A 198 7.22 -19.37 21.15
C ARG A 198 6.23 -18.28 20.74
N SER A 199 5.70 -18.32 19.50
CA SER A 199 4.66 -17.39 19.04
C SER A 199 3.38 -17.53 19.89
N ILE A 200 2.99 -18.76 20.21
CA ILE A 200 1.88 -19.04 21.14
C ILE A 200 2.21 -18.60 22.57
N GLU A 201 3.42 -18.86 23.08
CA GLU A 201 3.84 -18.46 24.43
C GLU A 201 3.89 -16.94 24.60
N SER A 202 4.50 -16.21 23.66
CA SER A 202 4.58 -14.75 23.63
C SER A 202 3.18 -14.10 23.65
N HIS A 203 2.23 -14.67 22.91
CA HIS A 203 0.84 -14.17 22.88
C HIS A 203 -0.01 -14.69 24.02
N SER A 204 0.35 -15.81 24.67
CA SER A 204 -0.31 -16.27 25.89
C SER A 204 0.02 -15.38 27.08
N ILE A 205 1.22 -14.80 27.10
CA ILE A 205 1.66 -13.82 28.12
C ILE A 205 0.93 -12.49 27.89
N ALA A 206 0.95 -11.96 26.66
CA ALA A 206 0.19 -10.75 26.29
C ALA A 206 -1.33 -10.91 26.48
N GLY A 207 -1.88 -12.10 26.21
CA GLY A 207 -3.29 -12.41 26.39
C GLY A 207 -3.74 -12.57 27.85
N ARG A 208 -2.81 -12.81 28.80
CA ARG A 208 -3.11 -12.78 30.24
C ARG A 208 -3.11 -11.37 30.82
N GLU A 209 -2.30 -10.46 30.28
CA GLU A 209 -2.27 -9.06 30.70
C GLU A 209 -3.43 -8.22 30.16
N LEU A 210 -4.04 -8.63 29.03
CA LEU A 210 -5.13 -7.91 28.35
C LEU A 210 -6.54 -8.52 28.55
N GLY A 211 -6.70 -9.53 29.42
CA GLY A 211 -8.02 -10.05 29.82
C GLY A 211 -8.86 -10.74 28.73
N LEU A 212 -8.28 -11.06 27.57
CA LEU A 212 -9.00 -11.71 26.46
C LEU A 212 -9.14 -13.22 26.74
N GLY A 213 -10.27 -13.63 27.31
CA GLY A 213 -10.70 -15.03 27.45
C GLY A 213 -11.67 -15.44 26.34
N GLY A 214 -11.23 -16.25 25.37
CA GLY A 214 -12.09 -16.74 24.28
C GLY A 214 -11.38 -17.81 23.41
N PRO A 215 -12.11 -18.81 22.88
CA PRO A 215 -11.57 -20.14 22.61
C PRO A 215 -10.62 -20.25 21.40
N GLY A 216 -9.45 -20.83 21.68
CA GLY A 216 -8.56 -21.64 20.82
C GLY A 216 -8.34 -21.27 19.36
N LEU A 217 -9.34 -21.48 18.50
CA LEU A 217 -9.13 -21.62 17.06
C LEU A 217 -9.06 -20.27 16.33
N GLY A 218 -9.93 -19.31 16.67
CA GLY A 218 -9.92 -17.97 16.04
C GLY A 218 -8.66 -17.17 16.38
N ARG A 219 -8.19 -17.30 17.64
CA ARG A 219 -6.93 -16.70 18.10
C ARG A 219 -5.73 -17.29 17.38
N LEU A 220 -5.72 -18.61 17.18
CA LEU A 220 -4.66 -19.30 16.44
C LEU A 220 -4.62 -18.87 14.97
N ILE A 221 -5.77 -18.76 14.30
CA ILE A 221 -5.86 -18.29 12.91
C ILE A 221 -5.35 -16.86 12.77
N HIS A 222 -5.69 -15.98 13.71
CA HIS A 222 -5.22 -14.60 13.72
C HIS A 222 -3.70 -14.50 13.94
N ILE A 223 -3.14 -15.26 14.90
CA ILE A 223 -1.69 -15.37 15.12
C ILE A 223 -0.98 -15.89 13.87
N VAL A 224 -1.60 -16.87 13.21
CA VAL A 224 -1.07 -17.51 12.01
C VAL A 224 -1.06 -16.57 10.78
N GLN A 225 -2.05 -15.69 10.65
CA GLN A 225 -2.17 -14.72 9.56
C GLN A 225 -1.26 -13.50 9.73
N ARG A 226 -1.08 -13.01 10.97
CA ARG A 226 -0.39 -11.76 11.23
C ARG A 226 1.13 -11.84 11.06
N ASP A 227 1.80 -12.87 11.58
CA ASP A 227 3.28 -12.89 11.64
C ASP A 227 3.93 -13.59 10.42
N ALA A 228 3.20 -13.65 9.28
CA ALA A 228 3.53 -14.44 8.09
C ALA A 228 3.77 -15.94 8.38
N THR A 229 3.24 -16.44 9.49
CA THR A 229 3.30 -17.85 9.92
C THR A 229 2.56 -18.76 8.95
N LEU A 230 1.53 -18.27 8.26
CA LEU A 230 0.82 -18.96 7.17
C LEU A 230 1.72 -19.35 6.00
N PHE A 231 2.75 -18.54 5.69
CA PHE A 231 3.74 -18.87 4.68
C PHE A 231 4.60 -20.04 5.15
N LEU A 232 5.03 -20.03 6.42
CA LEU A 232 5.78 -21.14 7.02
C LEU A 232 4.94 -22.42 7.14
N ILE A 233 3.64 -22.31 7.45
CA ILE A 233 2.70 -23.44 7.46
C ILE A 233 2.52 -24.00 6.06
N SER A 234 2.38 -23.13 5.05
CA SER A 234 2.26 -23.55 3.65
C SER A 234 3.52 -24.30 3.21
N MET A 235 4.70 -23.74 3.47
CA MET A 235 5.98 -24.40 3.17
C MET A 235 6.10 -25.76 3.88
N CYS A 236 5.78 -25.82 5.17
CA CYS A 236 5.80 -27.08 5.93
C CYS A 236 4.82 -28.12 5.38
N SER A 237 3.59 -27.70 5.06
CA SER A 237 2.55 -28.57 4.49
C SER A 237 2.94 -29.14 3.14
N ILE A 238 3.61 -28.33 2.31
CA ILE A 238 4.16 -28.74 1.03
C ILE A 238 5.25 -29.80 1.25
N LYS A 239 6.21 -29.57 2.17
CA LYS A 239 7.25 -30.57 2.49
C LYS A 239 6.67 -31.89 3.03
N ILE A 240 5.59 -31.84 3.81
CA ILE A 240 4.87 -33.04 4.28
C ILE A 240 4.17 -33.76 3.12
N ALA A 241 3.48 -33.03 2.24
CA ALA A 241 2.85 -33.60 1.06
C ALA A 241 3.88 -34.32 0.17
N ASN A 242 5.11 -33.82 0.11
CA ASN A 242 6.20 -34.47 -0.63
C ASN A 242 6.65 -35.78 -0.04
N LEU A 243 6.73 -35.88 1.29
CA LEU A 243 7.04 -37.15 1.94
C LEU A 243 5.99 -38.19 1.59
N VAL A 244 4.71 -37.81 1.67
CA VAL A 244 3.60 -38.70 1.33
C VAL A 244 3.72 -39.12 -0.15
N MET A 245 3.98 -38.18 -1.05
CA MET A 245 4.20 -38.50 -2.47
C MET A 245 5.43 -39.39 -2.71
N LEU A 246 6.51 -39.22 -1.96
CA LEU A 246 7.73 -40.03 -2.10
C LEU A 246 7.53 -41.47 -1.59
N ILE A 247 6.76 -41.64 -0.52
CA ILE A 247 6.40 -42.96 0.04
C ILE A 247 5.40 -43.68 -0.87
N VAL A 248 4.37 -42.97 -1.35
CA VAL A 248 3.27 -43.57 -2.11
C VAL A 248 3.62 -43.72 -3.60
N PHE A 249 4.37 -42.78 -4.16
CA PHE A 249 4.69 -42.70 -5.60
C PHE A 249 6.18 -42.41 -5.84
N PRO A 250 7.10 -43.33 -5.46
CA PRO A 250 8.55 -43.10 -5.56
C PRO A 250 9.04 -42.79 -6.98
N TYR A 251 8.28 -43.17 -8.01
CA TYR A 251 8.59 -42.90 -9.41
C TYR A 251 8.39 -41.41 -9.82
N TRP A 252 7.78 -40.58 -8.98
CA TRP A 252 7.51 -39.15 -9.26
C TRP A 252 8.46 -38.19 -8.54
N ASN A 253 9.50 -38.71 -7.87
CA ASN A 253 10.38 -37.92 -7.00
C ASN A 253 11.03 -36.73 -7.69
N ALA A 254 11.55 -36.91 -8.91
CA ALA A 254 12.22 -35.83 -9.65
C ALA A 254 11.25 -34.70 -10.06
N VAL A 255 10.04 -35.07 -10.47
CA VAL A 255 8.99 -34.13 -10.91
C VAL A 255 8.45 -33.34 -9.72
N ASN A 256 8.23 -34.01 -8.61
CA ASN A 256 7.71 -33.39 -7.39
C ASN A 256 8.73 -32.42 -6.78
N TRP A 257 9.99 -32.83 -6.63
CA TRP A 257 11.06 -32.00 -6.07
C TRP A 257 11.17 -30.63 -6.76
N LEU A 258 10.99 -30.58 -8.08
CA LEU A 258 11.05 -29.34 -8.85
C LEU A 258 9.92 -28.34 -8.53
N CYS A 259 8.69 -28.84 -8.38
CA CYS A 259 7.55 -27.98 -8.04
C CYS A 259 7.74 -27.35 -6.66
N ASN A 260 8.28 -28.12 -5.72
CA ASN A 260 8.53 -27.63 -4.37
C ASN A 260 9.52 -26.49 -4.36
N HIS A 261 10.62 -26.65 -5.10
CA HIS A 261 11.60 -25.59 -5.22
C HIS A 261 10.97 -24.28 -5.74
N ILE A 262 10.12 -24.37 -6.77
CA ILE A 262 9.40 -23.21 -7.32
C ILE A 262 8.49 -22.56 -6.27
N VAL A 263 7.75 -23.37 -5.51
CA VAL A 263 6.86 -22.83 -4.48
C VAL A 263 7.65 -22.20 -3.34
N ASP A 264 8.76 -22.80 -2.91
CA ASP A 264 9.63 -22.25 -1.87
C ASP A 264 10.22 -20.90 -2.29
N VAL A 265 10.69 -20.78 -3.54
CA VAL A 265 11.18 -19.52 -4.14
C VAL A 265 10.09 -18.44 -4.14
N ILE A 266 8.87 -18.78 -4.57
CA ILE A 266 7.73 -17.86 -4.65
C ILE A 266 7.34 -17.38 -3.24
N LEU A 267 7.15 -18.30 -2.29
CA LEU A 267 6.72 -17.97 -0.94
C LEU A 267 7.77 -17.14 -0.20
N THR A 268 9.05 -17.45 -0.38
CA THR A 268 10.16 -16.69 0.20
C THR A 268 10.23 -15.27 -0.39
N SER A 269 10.03 -15.13 -1.70
CA SER A 269 9.98 -13.81 -2.37
C SER A 269 8.81 -12.96 -1.86
N ARG A 270 7.62 -13.55 -1.70
CA ARG A 270 6.44 -12.85 -1.18
C ARG A 270 6.57 -12.47 0.28
N LEU A 271 7.16 -13.35 1.08
CA LEU A 271 7.44 -13.09 2.48
C LEU A 271 8.37 -11.88 2.64
N PHE A 272 9.34 -11.72 1.74
CA PHE A 272 10.25 -10.57 1.73
C PHE A 272 9.52 -9.24 1.51
N PHE A 273 8.56 -9.20 0.59
CA PHE A 273 7.75 -8.00 0.33
C PHE A 273 6.90 -7.62 1.56
N ASN A 274 6.31 -8.62 2.24
CA ASN A 274 5.45 -8.37 3.39
C ASN A 274 6.20 -7.84 4.62
N LEU A 275 7.40 -8.36 4.90
CA LEU A 275 8.19 -7.92 6.06
C LEU A 275 8.70 -6.49 5.93
N ARG A 276 9.01 -6.06 4.70
CA ARG A 276 9.48 -4.69 4.46
C ARG A 276 8.36 -3.67 4.68
N ALA A 277 7.11 -4.04 4.33
CA ALA A 277 5.94 -3.22 4.65
C ALA A 277 5.74 -3.03 6.17
N GLU A 278 6.05 -4.04 7.00
CA GLU A 278 5.92 -3.96 8.46
C GLU A 278 7.01 -3.12 9.14
N THR A 279 8.28 -3.24 8.73
CA THR A 279 9.36 -2.40 9.28
C THR A 279 9.17 -0.90 9.02
N GLU A 280 8.41 -0.55 7.98
CA GLU A 280 8.04 0.84 7.68
C GLU A 280 6.92 1.37 8.59
N GLY A 281 6.15 0.48 9.25
CA GLY A 281 5.06 0.85 10.17
C GLY A 281 5.43 0.89 11.67
N VAL A 282 6.50 0.21 12.10
CA VAL A 282 6.84 0.09 13.55
C VAL A 282 7.65 1.27 14.09
N ALA A 283 8.32 2.05 13.25
CA ALA A 283 9.17 3.16 13.69
C ALA A 283 8.39 4.44 14.10
N SER A 284 7.08 4.51 13.89
CA SER A 284 6.28 5.75 14.06
C SER A 284 5.43 5.82 15.34
N ASN A 285 5.34 4.76 16.15
CA ASN A 285 4.32 4.65 17.20
C ASN A 285 4.87 4.80 18.63
N GLY A 286 5.60 5.89 18.89
CA GLY A 286 6.08 6.18 20.25
C GLY A 286 6.51 7.62 20.45
N ALA A 287 5.55 8.54 20.59
CA ALA A 287 5.81 9.84 21.20
C ALA A 287 4.53 10.39 21.87
N GLU A 288 4.63 10.68 23.17
CA GLU A 288 3.61 11.34 23.99
C GLU A 288 3.28 12.75 23.47
N ILE A 289 2.01 13.14 23.64
CA ILE A 289 1.42 14.38 23.16
C ILE A 289 1.84 15.54 24.08
N VAL A 290 2.75 16.38 23.59
CA VAL A 290 3.00 17.74 24.08
C VAL A 290 2.56 18.71 22.99
N THR A 291 1.85 19.78 23.36
CA THR A 291 1.40 20.87 22.49
C THR A 291 2.61 21.47 21.75
N LEU A 292 2.90 20.95 20.56
CA LEU A 292 4.00 21.43 19.72
C LEU A 292 3.55 22.68 18.97
N GLN A 293 3.98 23.84 19.46
CA GLN A 293 4.04 25.05 18.66
C GLN A 293 5.26 24.93 17.73
N ILE A 294 5.04 24.82 16.43
CA ILE A 294 6.13 24.87 15.45
C ILE A 294 6.30 26.34 15.06
N LYS A 295 7.32 26.99 15.65
CA LYS A 295 7.77 28.30 15.20
C LYS A 295 8.73 28.11 14.03
N PHE A 296 8.40 28.70 12.89
CA PHE A 296 9.34 28.79 11.78
C PHE A 296 10.39 29.87 12.11
N PRO A 297 11.69 29.62 11.84
CA PRO A 297 12.69 30.67 12.00
C PRO A 297 12.33 31.85 11.08
N HIS A 298 12.28 33.07 11.64
CA HIS A 298 12.13 34.29 10.86
C HIS A 298 13.30 34.37 9.87
N THR A 299 13.01 34.22 8.58
CA THR A 299 13.93 34.55 7.51
C THR A 299 13.61 35.95 7.02
N ASP A 300 14.57 36.87 7.22
CA ASP A 300 14.59 38.23 6.64
C ASP A 300 14.79 38.16 5.10
N LEU A 301 13.87 37.50 4.39
CA LEU A 301 13.89 37.37 2.94
C LEU A 301 12.95 38.41 2.32
N GLU A 302 13.53 39.29 1.49
CA GLU A 302 12.91 40.52 0.97
C GLU A 302 11.62 40.33 0.14
N LEU A 303 11.23 39.12 -0.28
CA LEU A 303 9.93 38.82 -0.90
C LEU A 303 9.61 37.32 -0.74
N PRO A 304 8.37 36.90 -0.37
CA PRO A 304 8.04 35.49 -0.20
C PRO A 304 8.13 34.73 -1.52
N VAL A 305 8.76 33.54 -1.51
CA VAL A 305 8.99 32.79 -2.75
C VAL A 305 7.75 32.02 -3.16
N VAL A 306 7.02 32.59 -4.11
CA VAL A 306 5.73 32.08 -4.57
C VAL A 306 5.90 30.88 -5.53
N PRO A 307 5.23 29.73 -5.28
CA PRO A 307 5.18 28.61 -6.21
C PRO A 307 4.23 28.93 -7.38
N ILE A 308 4.51 28.32 -8.53
CA ILE A 308 3.57 28.34 -9.67
C ILE A 308 2.53 27.24 -9.48
N VAL A 309 1.27 27.51 -9.80
CA VAL A 309 0.14 26.61 -9.52
C VAL A 309 0.33 25.24 -10.19
N SER A 310 0.96 25.18 -11.36
CA SER A 310 1.27 23.93 -12.06
C SER A 310 2.19 23.00 -11.28
N ASP A 311 3.11 23.52 -10.47
CA ASP A 311 4.02 22.68 -9.66
C ASP A 311 3.30 21.96 -8.52
N VAL A 312 2.14 22.48 -8.10
CA VAL A 312 1.33 21.89 -7.04
C VAL A 312 0.23 21.00 -7.62
N LEU A 313 -0.48 21.47 -8.66
CA LEU A 313 -1.69 20.79 -9.15
C LEU A 313 -1.46 19.83 -10.32
N ILE A 314 -0.37 19.97 -11.08
CA ILE A 314 -0.14 19.21 -12.33
C ILE A 314 1.17 18.42 -12.32
N ALA A 315 2.28 19.02 -11.91
CA ALA A 315 3.59 18.42 -12.04
C ALA A 315 3.74 17.09 -11.26
N PRO A 316 3.31 16.99 -9.98
CA PRO A 316 3.46 15.75 -9.23
C PRO A 316 2.71 14.60 -9.89
N THR A 317 3.25 13.39 -9.80
CA THR A 317 2.59 12.20 -10.35
C THR A 317 1.32 11.88 -9.55
N HIS A 318 1.33 12.13 -8.24
CA HIS A 318 0.16 12.05 -7.37
C HIS A 318 -0.49 13.43 -7.12
N SER A 319 -0.52 14.30 -8.13
CA SER A 319 -1.14 15.63 -8.00
C SER A 319 -2.66 15.54 -7.96
N LEU A 320 -3.33 16.56 -7.40
CA LEU A 320 -4.79 16.61 -7.35
C LEU A 320 -5.43 16.35 -8.73
N ALA A 321 -4.91 16.95 -9.80
CA ALA A 321 -5.43 16.76 -11.17
C ALA A 321 -5.35 15.30 -11.68
N LYS A 322 -4.56 14.44 -11.03
CA LYS A 322 -4.33 13.04 -11.38
C LYS A 322 -4.87 12.05 -10.32
N GLN A 323 -5.24 12.54 -9.11
CA GLN A 323 -5.86 11.79 -7.99
C GLN A 323 -7.31 11.34 -8.30
N VAL A 324 -7.51 10.74 -9.47
CA VAL A 324 -8.82 10.26 -9.96
C VAL A 324 -8.81 8.74 -10.14
N HIS A 325 -7.66 8.08 -9.99
CA HIS A 325 -7.51 6.64 -10.29
C HIS A 325 -6.68 5.87 -9.25
N ASP A 326 -5.77 6.51 -8.52
CA ASP A 326 -4.87 5.87 -7.54
C ASP A 326 -4.92 6.63 -6.20
N HIS A 327 -4.86 5.88 -5.09
CA HIS A 327 -4.76 6.43 -3.73
C HIS A 327 -3.36 6.22 -3.16
N TYR A 328 -2.86 7.22 -2.44
CA TYR A 328 -1.65 7.11 -1.64
C TYR A 328 -1.93 7.63 -0.23
N LEU A 329 -2.12 6.71 0.71
CA LEU A 329 -2.55 7.00 2.08
C LEU A 329 -1.52 6.53 3.12
N PRO A 330 -0.28 7.06 3.11
CA PRO A 330 0.74 6.65 4.06
C PRO A 330 0.31 6.99 5.49
N LYS A 331 0.68 6.18 6.48
CA LYS A 331 0.36 6.40 7.91
C LYS A 331 -1.14 6.36 8.26
N LEU A 332 -2.04 6.10 7.31
CA LEU A 332 -3.46 5.84 7.58
C LEU A 332 -3.66 4.37 8.01
N THR A 333 -3.10 3.99 9.16
CA THR A 333 -3.30 2.67 9.76
C THR A 333 -4.25 2.82 10.93
N HIS A 334 -5.53 2.49 10.74
CA HIS A 334 -6.50 2.50 11.84
C HIS A 334 -6.71 1.05 12.30
N TYR A 335 -6.00 0.65 13.35
CA TYR A 335 -6.33 -0.54 14.14
C TYR A 335 -6.72 -0.02 15.52
N GLU A 336 -8.01 0.02 15.83
CA GLU A 336 -8.45 0.06 17.22
C GLU A 336 -8.50 -1.41 17.69
N PRO A 337 -7.84 -1.76 18.81
CA PRO A 337 -7.62 -3.15 19.23
C PRO A 337 -8.88 -3.97 19.56
N ASP A 338 -10.06 -3.36 19.52
CA ASP A 338 -11.33 -4.00 19.92
C ASP A 338 -12.31 -4.26 18.77
N ASN A 339 -12.02 -3.84 17.53
CA ASN A 339 -12.95 -4.00 16.39
C ASN A 339 -12.32 -4.69 15.16
N ASP A 340 -13.17 -5.41 14.42
CA ASP A 340 -12.84 -6.23 13.25
C ASP A 340 -12.00 -5.46 12.20
N PRO A 341 -10.74 -5.88 11.92
CA PRO A 341 -9.86 -5.21 10.95
C PRO A 341 -10.45 -5.11 9.53
N ARG A 342 -11.33 -6.04 9.15
CA ARG A 342 -12.02 -5.99 7.85
C ARG A 342 -13.08 -4.90 7.80
N ALA A 343 -13.67 -4.53 8.94
CA ALA A 343 -14.57 -3.39 9.01
C ALA A 343 -13.78 -2.10 8.81
N THR A 344 -12.58 -1.98 9.38
CA THR A 344 -11.76 -0.77 9.25
C THR A 344 -11.21 -0.54 7.84
N GLU A 345 -10.77 -1.58 7.14
CA GLU A 345 -10.35 -1.46 5.74
C GLU A 345 -11.52 -1.05 4.83
N LYS A 346 -12.71 -1.62 5.06
CA LYS A 346 -13.94 -1.21 4.37
C LYS A 346 -14.33 0.23 4.67
N GLU A 347 -14.21 0.67 5.91
CA GLU A 347 -14.46 2.07 6.29
C GLU A 347 -13.51 3.04 5.60
N ILE A 348 -12.21 2.71 5.53
CA ILE A 348 -11.20 3.51 4.84
C ILE A 348 -11.54 3.62 3.35
N ALA A 349 -11.85 2.49 2.70
CA ALA A 349 -12.21 2.47 1.28
C ALA A 349 -13.54 3.20 0.99
N LEU A 350 -14.52 3.12 1.90
CA LEU A 350 -15.82 3.78 1.72
C LEU A 350 -15.70 5.32 1.81
N ARG A 351 -14.78 5.82 2.65
CA ARG A 351 -14.60 7.24 2.94
C ARG A 351 -13.54 7.92 2.07
N ASN A 352 -12.64 7.16 1.45
CA ASN A 352 -11.68 7.65 0.46
C ASN A 352 -11.99 6.96 -0.86
N ARG A 353 -12.98 7.49 -1.60
CA ARG A 353 -13.47 6.88 -2.84
C ARG A 353 -12.51 7.16 -4.00
N LEU A 354 -12.32 6.15 -4.83
CA LEU A 354 -11.40 6.16 -5.98
C LEU A 354 -11.83 7.11 -7.11
N PHE A 355 -13.11 7.43 -7.25
CA PHE A 355 -13.62 8.19 -8.39
C PHE A 355 -14.17 9.55 -7.97
N ASN A 356 -13.38 10.61 -8.17
CA ASN A 356 -13.80 12.00 -8.03
C ASN A 356 -13.90 12.62 -9.44
N ILE A 357 -15.07 12.53 -10.09
CA ILE A 357 -15.24 12.97 -11.49
C ILE A 357 -16.29 14.09 -11.63
N ASP A 358 -16.89 14.56 -10.53
CA ASP A 358 -18.01 15.51 -10.58
C ASP A 358 -17.57 16.98 -10.71
N GLY A 359 -16.27 17.18 -10.89
CA GLY A 359 -15.65 18.43 -11.31
C GLY A 359 -14.59 18.95 -10.35
N LEU A 360 -13.81 19.91 -10.84
CA LEU A 360 -12.72 20.57 -10.14
C LEU A 360 -13.11 22.02 -9.86
N GLY A 361 -12.72 22.53 -8.70
CA GLY A 361 -12.57 23.97 -8.50
C GLY A 361 -11.22 24.33 -7.90
N VAL A 362 -10.74 25.51 -8.27
CA VAL A 362 -9.49 26.11 -7.79
C VAL A 362 -9.77 27.56 -7.42
N ALA A 363 -9.25 27.97 -6.27
CA ALA A 363 -9.22 29.36 -5.84
C ALA A 363 -7.77 29.76 -5.52
N TRP A 364 -7.30 30.85 -6.10
CA TRP A 364 -6.00 31.45 -5.77
C TRP A 364 -6.20 32.91 -5.40
N TYR A 365 -5.32 33.43 -4.55
CA TYR A 365 -5.46 34.79 -4.04
C TYR A 365 -4.57 35.78 -4.78
N THR A 366 -5.11 36.97 -5.07
CA THR A 366 -4.40 38.07 -5.72
C THR A 366 -4.68 39.40 -5.01
N THR A 367 -3.71 40.32 -5.07
CA THR A 367 -3.80 41.70 -4.54
C THR A 367 -4.34 42.68 -5.58
N ALA A 368 -4.68 42.22 -6.78
CA ALA A 368 -5.03 43.10 -7.90
C ALA A 368 -6.14 44.11 -7.54
N ARG A 369 -7.23 43.66 -6.89
CA ARG A 369 -8.35 44.54 -6.51
C ARG A 369 -7.98 45.54 -5.39
N GLU A 370 -7.05 45.15 -4.51
CA GLU A 370 -6.51 46.05 -3.49
C GLU A 370 -5.63 47.13 -4.12
N GLU A 371 -4.83 46.80 -5.13
CA GLU A 371 -4.00 47.76 -5.88
C GLU A 371 -4.83 48.83 -6.60
N PHE A 372 -6.07 48.51 -6.99
CA PHE A 372 -7.04 49.46 -7.55
C PHE A 372 -7.90 50.15 -6.47
N GLY A 373 -7.66 49.89 -5.18
CA GLY A 373 -8.40 50.50 -4.07
C GLY A 373 -9.85 50.04 -3.93
N GLU A 374 -10.23 48.90 -4.55
CA GLU A 374 -11.59 48.38 -4.48
C GLU A 374 -11.89 47.63 -3.19
N CYS A 375 -10.86 47.09 -2.52
CA CYS A 375 -10.99 46.32 -1.30
C CYS A 375 -9.71 46.36 -0.46
N GLU A 376 -9.80 45.92 0.79
CA GLU A 376 -8.65 45.71 1.67
C GLU A 376 -8.21 44.24 1.62
N GLY A 377 -6.91 44.02 1.38
CA GLY A 377 -6.31 42.69 1.33
C GLY A 377 -6.61 41.87 0.07
N PRO A 378 -5.98 40.67 -0.02
CA PRO A 378 -6.09 39.81 -1.20
C PRO A 378 -7.48 39.20 -1.36
N ARG A 379 -7.87 38.95 -2.62
CA ARG A 379 -9.16 38.37 -2.99
C ARG A 379 -9.02 37.06 -3.76
N PRO A 380 -9.96 36.10 -3.54
CA PRO A 380 -9.93 34.84 -4.26
C PRO A 380 -10.37 35.05 -5.70
N VAL A 381 -9.59 34.50 -6.63
CA VAL A 381 -9.98 34.28 -8.02
C VAL A 381 -10.35 32.81 -8.14
N VAL A 382 -11.57 32.53 -8.60
CA VAL A 382 -12.14 31.18 -8.59
C VAL A 382 -12.37 30.67 -10.01
N TYR A 383 -11.89 29.46 -10.28
CA TYR A 383 -12.09 28.74 -11.53
C TYR A 383 -12.70 27.37 -11.24
N LYS A 384 -13.83 27.05 -11.87
CA LYS A 384 -14.54 25.77 -11.68
C LYS A 384 -14.91 25.15 -13.02
N ILE A 385 -14.74 23.83 -13.11
CA ILE A 385 -15.05 23.03 -14.30
C ILE A 385 -15.69 21.69 -13.90
N LEU A 386 -16.49 21.13 -14.81
CA LEU A 386 -17.11 19.81 -14.63
C LEU A 386 -16.35 18.68 -15.33
N ARG A 387 -15.47 19.01 -16.28
CA ARG A 387 -14.65 18.04 -17.00
C ARG A 387 -13.38 17.71 -16.24
N GLN A 388 -12.72 16.62 -16.65
CA GLN A 388 -11.44 16.21 -16.09
C GLN A 388 -10.38 17.31 -16.27
N PRO A 389 -9.65 17.70 -15.22
CA PRO A 389 -8.73 18.84 -15.26
C PRO A 389 -7.68 18.76 -16.36
N MET A 390 -7.08 17.58 -16.55
CA MET A 390 -6.02 17.38 -17.53
C MET A 390 -6.48 17.52 -18.98
N THR A 391 -7.80 17.50 -19.23
CA THR A 391 -8.38 17.67 -20.58
C THR A 391 -8.75 19.12 -20.89
N ASP A 392 -8.69 20.03 -19.90
CA ASP A 392 -9.06 21.43 -20.10
C ASP A 392 -7.82 22.32 -20.38
N PRO A 393 -7.65 22.85 -21.61
CA PRO A 393 -6.51 23.70 -21.94
C PRO A 393 -6.53 25.03 -21.17
N VAL A 394 -7.70 25.52 -20.73
CA VAL A 394 -7.81 26.73 -19.92
C VAL A 394 -7.24 26.48 -18.53
N PHE A 395 -7.56 25.34 -17.92
CA PHE A 395 -6.99 24.93 -16.64
C PHE A 395 -5.46 24.81 -16.70
N GLN A 396 -4.93 24.15 -17.74
CA GLN A 396 -3.49 24.02 -17.95
C GLN A 396 -2.82 25.39 -18.12
N SER A 397 -3.45 26.28 -18.90
CA SER A 397 -2.95 27.66 -19.13
C SER A 397 -2.92 28.48 -17.84
N ILE A 398 -3.98 28.44 -17.03
CA ILE A 398 -4.05 29.11 -15.72
C ILE A 398 -2.95 28.56 -14.81
N CYS A 399 -2.82 27.24 -14.68
CA CYS A 399 -1.81 26.63 -13.82
C CYS A 399 -0.37 26.96 -14.25
N ALA A 400 -0.12 27.05 -15.55
CA ALA A 400 1.19 27.36 -16.11
C ALA A 400 1.60 28.82 -15.98
N ASN A 401 0.67 29.75 -15.69
CA ASN A 401 0.93 31.19 -15.68
C ASN A 401 0.51 31.90 -14.39
N THR A 402 0.00 31.16 -13.40
CA THR A 402 -0.44 31.72 -12.12
C THR A 402 0.52 31.32 -11.01
N ALA A 403 1.01 32.30 -10.25
CA ALA A 403 1.71 32.08 -8.99
C ALA A 403 0.88 32.72 -7.86
N THR A 404 0.78 32.05 -6.72
CA THR A 404 0.01 32.56 -5.57
C THR A 404 0.58 32.09 -4.23
N LEU A 405 0.38 32.87 -3.17
CA LEU A 405 0.75 32.52 -1.80
C LEU A 405 -0.31 31.63 -1.11
N ALA A 406 -1.56 31.68 -1.58
CA ALA A 406 -2.65 30.90 -1.03
C ALA A 406 -3.45 30.25 -2.17
N LEU A 407 -3.51 28.92 -2.14
CA LEU A 407 -4.14 28.09 -3.16
C LEU A 407 -5.05 27.06 -2.51
N PHE A 408 -6.32 27.09 -2.86
CA PHE A 408 -7.30 26.05 -2.56
C PHE A 408 -7.69 25.33 -3.85
N ALA A 409 -7.68 24.01 -3.84
CA ALA A 409 -8.11 23.21 -4.97
C ALA A 409 -8.83 21.96 -4.49
N HIS A 410 -9.92 21.60 -5.17
CA HIS A 410 -10.78 20.51 -4.74
C HIS A 410 -11.41 19.80 -5.94
N ILE A 411 -11.31 18.47 -5.98
CA ILE A 411 -12.09 17.64 -6.90
C ILE A 411 -13.24 17.01 -6.13
N ARG A 412 -14.45 17.19 -6.65
CA ARG A 412 -15.66 16.70 -6.01
C ARG A 412 -15.99 15.27 -6.47
N ALA A 413 -16.32 14.42 -5.51
CA ALA A 413 -17.17 13.25 -5.72
C ALA A 413 -18.56 13.55 -5.14
N ALA A 414 -19.53 13.76 -6.02
CA ALA A 414 -20.91 13.96 -5.63
C ALA A 414 -21.45 12.66 -5.01
N SER A 415 -22.06 12.76 -3.84
CA SER A 415 -23.09 11.80 -3.46
C SER A 415 -24.22 11.98 -4.46
N GLY A 416 -24.64 10.91 -5.16
CA GLY A 416 -25.58 10.95 -6.30
C GLY A 416 -26.95 11.59 -6.05
N GLU A 417 -27.19 12.14 -4.86
CA GLU A 417 -28.36 12.93 -4.47
C GLU A 417 -28.30 14.41 -4.90
N THR A 418 -27.13 14.93 -5.31
CA THR A 418 -26.96 16.34 -5.68
C THR A 418 -26.62 16.50 -7.15
N ALA A 419 -27.19 17.54 -7.78
CA ALA A 419 -26.93 17.83 -9.18
C ALA A 419 -25.45 18.14 -9.43
N ILE A 420 -24.93 17.65 -10.56
CA ILE A 420 -23.60 18.00 -11.08
C ILE A 420 -23.71 19.40 -11.67
N SER A 421 -23.12 20.39 -11.01
CA SER A 421 -23.16 21.80 -11.39
C SER A 421 -21.91 22.50 -10.87
N ILE A 422 -21.40 23.48 -11.63
CA ILE A 422 -20.24 24.28 -11.22
C ILE A 422 -20.46 25.00 -9.88
N PHE A 423 -21.72 25.37 -9.58
CA PHE A 423 -22.06 26.03 -8.31
C PHE A 423 -21.92 25.10 -7.12
N ASN A 424 -22.04 23.78 -7.33
CA ASN A 424 -21.93 22.78 -6.27
C ASN A 424 -20.49 22.31 -6.02
N ASN A 425 -19.52 22.80 -6.80
CA ASN A 425 -18.11 22.42 -6.64
C ASN A 425 -17.41 23.38 -5.69
N HIS A 426 -16.61 22.85 -4.78
CA HIS A 426 -15.71 23.64 -3.94
C HIS A 426 -14.58 24.27 -4.77
N PRO A 427 -13.90 25.31 -4.28
CA PRO A 427 -14.19 26.07 -3.07
C PRO A 427 -15.46 26.93 -3.18
N PHE A 428 -16.21 27.03 -2.09
CA PHE A 428 -17.24 28.07 -1.92
C PHE A 428 -16.55 29.34 -1.45
N HIS A 429 -17.06 30.50 -1.86
CA HIS A 429 -16.46 31.77 -1.46
C HIS A 429 -17.54 32.72 -0.91
N PHE A 430 -17.19 33.39 0.19
CA PHE A 430 -18.01 34.40 0.85
C PHE A 430 -17.08 35.60 1.06
N GLY A 431 -17.31 36.69 0.32
CA GLY A 431 -16.41 37.84 0.31
C GLY A 431 -14.97 37.44 -0.02
N ARG A 432 -14.06 37.62 0.94
CA ARG A 432 -12.65 37.22 0.79
C ARG A 432 -12.36 35.77 1.19
N TRP A 433 -13.29 35.10 1.86
CA TRP A 433 -13.04 33.77 2.41
C TRP A 433 -13.37 32.66 1.41
N SER A 434 -12.54 31.63 1.38
CA SER A 434 -12.76 30.38 0.66
C SER A 434 -12.99 29.24 1.65
N PHE A 435 -13.95 28.37 1.34
CA PHE A 435 -14.38 27.26 2.18
C PHE A 435 -14.42 25.96 1.37
N MET A 436 -13.76 24.91 1.86
CA MET A 436 -13.77 23.56 1.30
C MET A 436 -14.27 22.55 2.33
N HIS A 437 -14.98 21.53 1.88
CA HIS A 437 -15.48 20.46 2.73
C HIS A 437 -15.39 19.11 2.00
N ASN A 438 -14.60 18.20 2.56
CA ASN A 438 -14.51 16.81 2.13
C ASN A 438 -15.21 15.92 3.16
N GLY A 439 -16.36 15.37 2.76
CA GLY A 439 -17.20 14.58 3.63
C GLY A 439 -18.68 14.78 3.32
N VAL A 440 -19.52 14.54 4.32
CA VAL A 440 -20.97 14.66 4.19
C VAL A 440 -21.58 15.07 5.53
N VAL A 441 -22.53 16.01 5.48
CA VAL A 441 -23.49 16.22 6.54
C VAL A 441 -24.60 15.18 6.36
N THR A 442 -24.60 14.15 7.20
CA THR A 442 -25.52 13.03 7.05
C THR A 442 -26.99 13.49 7.12
N HIS A 443 -27.83 12.93 6.26
CA HIS A 443 -29.26 13.26 6.16
C HIS A 443 -29.55 14.74 5.88
N PHE A 444 -28.63 15.45 5.22
CA PHE A 444 -28.76 16.88 4.92
C PHE A 444 -30.14 17.24 4.35
N GLN A 445 -30.68 16.49 3.40
CA GLN A 445 -32.00 16.80 2.79
C GLN A 445 -33.15 16.89 3.82
N ARG A 446 -33.10 16.09 4.89
CA ARG A 446 -34.13 16.09 5.94
C ARG A 446 -33.99 17.27 6.89
N ILE A 447 -32.75 17.67 7.17
CA ILE A 447 -32.44 18.76 8.11
C ILE A 447 -32.27 20.12 7.43
N LYS A 448 -32.14 20.15 6.09
CA LYS A 448 -31.85 21.34 5.29
C LYS A 448 -32.74 22.51 5.63
N ARG A 449 -34.05 22.28 5.74
CA ARG A 449 -35.03 23.33 6.07
C ARG A 449 -34.76 23.95 7.44
N GLU A 450 -34.38 23.14 8.42
CA GLU A 450 -34.09 23.65 9.76
C GLU A 450 -32.73 24.35 9.80
N ILE A 451 -31.73 23.89 9.01
CA ILE A 451 -30.47 24.61 8.83
C ILE A 451 -30.71 25.99 8.20
N ILE A 452 -31.50 26.08 7.13
CA ILE A 452 -31.78 27.36 6.45
C ILE A 452 -32.42 28.38 7.39
N LYS A 453 -33.24 27.97 8.36
CA LYS A 453 -33.82 28.88 9.36
C LYS A 453 -32.80 29.51 10.30
N GLU A 454 -31.65 28.87 10.47
CA GLU A 454 -30.56 29.36 11.33
C GLU A 454 -29.57 30.24 10.54
N ILE A 455 -29.61 30.21 9.21
CA ILE A 455 -28.73 31.02 8.34
C ILE A 455 -29.32 32.45 8.25
N SER A 456 -28.47 33.47 8.39
CA SER A 456 -28.85 34.88 8.18
C SER A 456 -29.26 35.13 6.73
N ASP A 457 -30.18 36.08 6.52
CA ASP A 457 -30.68 36.40 5.18
C ASP A 457 -29.52 36.78 4.24
N GLU A 458 -28.57 37.57 4.72
CA GLU A 458 -27.39 38.00 3.97
C GLU A 458 -26.47 36.84 3.57
N ALA A 459 -26.24 35.88 4.46
CA ALA A 459 -25.43 34.69 4.14
C ALA A 459 -26.18 33.75 3.19
N LEU A 460 -27.50 33.64 3.31
CA LEU A 460 -28.34 32.81 2.45
C LEU A 460 -28.38 33.34 1.01
N GLU A 461 -28.37 34.66 0.81
CA GLU A 461 -28.30 35.29 -0.53
C GLU A 461 -27.03 34.92 -1.30
N LEU A 462 -25.95 34.60 -0.59
CA LEU A 462 -24.67 34.18 -1.17
C LEU A 462 -24.66 32.70 -1.60
N VAL A 463 -25.55 31.87 -1.07
CA VAL A 463 -25.70 30.46 -1.45
C VAL A 463 -26.23 30.37 -2.89
N LYS A 464 -25.48 29.71 -3.78
CA LYS A 464 -25.86 29.52 -5.20
C LYS A 464 -26.14 28.06 -5.57
N GLY A 465 -25.52 27.13 -4.86
CA GLY A 465 -25.72 25.70 -5.03
C GLY A 465 -26.75 25.10 -4.08
N THR A 466 -26.72 23.79 -3.99
CA THR A 466 -27.70 22.98 -3.25
C THR A 466 -27.06 22.00 -2.27
N THR A 467 -25.73 22.07 -2.12
CA THR A 467 -24.95 21.12 -1.33
C THR A 467 -25.03 21.39 0.16
N ASP A 468 -24.85 20.33 0.95
CA ASP A 468 -24.64 20.42 2.40
C ASP A 468 -23.47 21.35 2.77
N SER A 469 -22.39 21.26 2.00
CA SER A 469 -21.13 21.96 2.19
C SER A 469 -21.29 23.48 2.13
N GLU A 470 -22.06 23.97 1.17
CA GLU A 470 -22.32 25.41 1.01
C GLU A 470 -23.25 25.96 2.08
N HIS A 471 -24.25 25.18 2.49
CA HIS A 471 -25.16 25.58 3.56
C HIS A 471 -24.46 25.56 4.92
N LEU A 472 -23.54 24.60 5.14
CA LEU A 472 -22.64 24.60 6.29
C LEU A 472 -21.72 25.82 6.28
N ALA A 473 -21.16 26.19 5.12
CA ALA A 473 -20.35 27.41 4.98
C ALA A 473 -21.18 28.66 5.32
N ALA A 474 -22.40 28.77 4.78
CA ALA A 474 -23.29 29.89 5.07
C ALA A 474 -23.63 29.99 6.57
N LEU A 475 -23.97 28.88 7.22
CA LEU A 475 -24.22 28.85 8.66
C LEU A 475 -22.99 29.26 9.48
N PHE A 476 -21.81 28.81 9.07
CA PHE A 476 -20.55 29.25 9.66
C PHE A 476 -20.37 30.77 9.55
N PHE A 477 -20.60 31.35 8.36
CA PHE A 477 -20.50 32.80 8.17
C PHE A 477 -21.58 33.59 8.91
N THR A 478 -22.78 33.04 9.10
CA THR A 478 -23.80 33.64 9.97
C THR A 478 -23.31 33.77 11.40
N TYR A 479 -22.64 32.75 11.96
CA TYR A 479 -22.09 32.84 13.32
C TYR A 479 -20.84 33.71 13.43
N LEU A 480 -20.06 33.81 12.35
CA LEU A 480 -18.98 34.78 12.28
C LEU A 480 -19.53 36.21 12.23
N GLU A 481 -20.58 36.46 11.47
CA GLU A 481 -21.30 37.75 11.41
C GLU A 481 -21.93 38.14 12.75
N GLU A 482 -22.56 37.19 13.46
CA GLU A 482 -23.13 37.42 14.79
C GLU A 482 -22.07 37.96 15.79
N THR A 483 -20.83 37.48 15.68
CA THR A 483 -19.74 37.84 16.61
C THR A 483 -18.91 39.03 16.15
N LYS A 484 -18.81 39.27 14.82
CA LYS A 484 -17.93 40.29 14.22
C LYS A 484 -18.66 41.45 13.58
N GLY A 485 -19.99 41.38 13.48
CA GLY A 485 -20.82 42.39 12.83
C GLY A 485 -21.06 42.09 11.36
N SER A 486 -21.88 42.95 10.74
CA SER A 486 -22.32 42.76 9.36
C SER A 486 -21.18 42.70 8.37
N LYS A 487 -21.34 41.88 7.32
CA LYS A 487 -20.32 41.67 6.27
C LYS A 487 -18.98 41.17 6.84
N ALA A 488 -19.00 40.37 7.90
CA ALA A 488 -17.79 39.79 8.48
C ALA A 488 -16.90 39.08 7.43
N TRP A 489 -17.49 38.49 6.40
CA TRP A 489 -16.76 37.84 5.30
C TRP A 489 -15.98 38.78 4.38
N GLU A 490 -16.06 40.11 4.55
CA GLU A 490 -15.23 41.07 3.80
C GLU A 490 -13.87 41.32 4.44
N TYR A 491 -13.69 40.95 5.72
CA TYR A 491 -12.50 41.25 6.52
C TYR A 491 -11.86 39.97 7.07
N SER A 492 -10.57 40.07 7.43
CA SER A 492 -9.85 39.00 8.11
C SER A 492 -10.17 39.03 9.61
N HIS A 493 -10.20 37.86 10.26
CA HIS A 493 -10.55 37.70 11.67
C HIS A 493 -9.58 36.76 12.37
N PRO A 494 -9.31 36.93 13.68
CA PRO A 494 -8.45 35.99 14.42
C PRO A 494 -8.92 34.53 14.29
N LEU A 495 -7.98 33.60 14.11
CA LEU A 495 -8.29 32.18 13.90
C LEU A 495 -9.09 31.54 15.05
N GLN A 496 -8.95 32.03 16.27
CA GLN A 496 -9.74 31.56 17.42
C GLN A 496 -11.23 31.85 17.23
N ASP A 497 -11.58 33.00 16.66
CA ASP A 497 -12.97 33.38 16.40
C ASP A 497 -13.54 32.55 15.23
N VAL A 498 -12.72 32.34 14.19
CA VAL A 498 -13.05 31.46 13.06
C VAL A 498 -13.30 30.04 13.55
N LYS A 499 -12.44 29.50 14.42
CA LYS A 499 -12.60 28.18 15.03
C LYS A 499 -13.88 28.11 15.86
N ALA A 500 -14.14 29.10 16.72
CA ALA A 500 -15.33 29.14 17.55
C ALA A 500 -16.63 29.19 16.73
N ALA A 501 -16.67 29.99 15.67
CA ALA A 501 -17.82 30.05 14.76
C ALA A 501 -18.03 28.71 14.02
N LEU A 502 -16.95 28.03 13.63
CA LEU A 502 -17.03 26.71 13.00
C LEU A 502 -17.54 25.65 13.98
N GLU A 503 -17.03 25.63 15.22
CA GLU A 503 -17.49 24.72 16.28
C GLU A 503 -18.98 24.95 16.61
N LYS A 504 -19.42 26.21 16.64
CA LYS A 504 -20.84 26.57 16.80
C LYS A 504 -21.69 26.05 15.64
N ALA A 505 -21.25 26.26 14.38
CA ALA A 505 -21.95 25.76 13.19
C ALA A 505 -22.16 24.24 13.22
N ILE A 506 -21.11 23.49 13.56
CA ILE A 506 -21.17 22.04 13.65
C ILE A 506 -22.09 21.62 14.79
N THR A 507 -21.95 22.23 15.98
CA THR A 507 -22.78 21.92 17.14
C THR A 507 -24.27 22.15 16.84
N THR A 508 -24.61 23.24 16.15
CA THR A 508 -25.98 23.51 15.70
C THR A 508 -26.48 22.43 14.75
N ILE A 509 -25.71 22.03 13.74
CA ILE A 509 -26.11 20.97 12.80
C ILE A 509 -26.35 19.65 13.52
N LEU A 510 -25.45 19.25 14.43
CA LEU A 510 -25.61 18.02 15.21
C LEU A 510 -26.83 18.10 16.15
N GLY A 511 -27.10 19.28 16.74
CA GLY A 511 -28.30 19.53 17.52
C GLY A 511 -29.59 19.42 16.70
N ILE A 512 -29.59 19.97 15.47
CA ILE A 512 -30.70 19.84 14.52
C ILE A 512 -30.91 18.36 14.14
N GLN A 513 -29.83 17.63 13.84
CA GLN A 513 -29.89 16.20 13.55
C GLN A 513 -30.54 15.44 14.70
N LYS A 514 -30.10 15.65 15.95
CA LYS A 514 -30.69 15.02 17.14
C LYS A 514 -32.17 15.35 17.35
N ARG A 515 -32.59 16.57 16.98
CA ARG A 515 -33.98 17.03 17.14
C ARG A 515 -34.91 16.51 16.04
N VAL A 516 -34.42 16.41 14.80
CA VAL A 516 -35.22 16.09 13.61
C VAL A 516 -35.20 14.60 13.27
N LEU A 517 -34.11 13.91 13.57
CA LEU A 517 -33.93 12.49 13.28
C LEU A 517 -34.30 11.65 14.51
N GLU A 518 -34.82 10.46 14.27
CA GLU A 518 -35.17 9.51 15.34
C GLU A 518 -33.90 8.90 15.98
N PRO A 519 -33.95 8.48 17.26
CA PRO A 519 -32.78 7.95 17.99
C PRO A 519 -32.11 6.74 17.35
N SER A 520 -32.80 6.03 16.47
CA SER A 520 -32.33 4.81 15.80
C SER A 520 -31.50 5.06 14.53
N GLN A 521 -31.27 6.33 14.14
CA GLN A 521 -30.68 6.68 12.83
C GLN A 521 -29.44 7.63 12.81
N PRO A 522 -28.54 7.74 13.80
CA PRO A 522 -27.42 8.65 13.63
C PRO A 522 -26.27 7.98 12.87
N GLU A 523 -26.37 7.85 11.55
CA GLU A 523 -25.18 7.72 10.72
C GLU A 523 -24.30 8.98 10.93
N ALA A 524 -23.03 8.80 11.28
CA ALA A 524 -22.18 9.94 11.61
C ALA A 524 -21.77 10.75 10.37
N SER A 525 -21.75 12.08 10.53
CA SER A 525 -21.25 13.06 9.58
C SER A 525 -19.72 13.09 9.60
N SER A 526 -19.12 13.21 8.42
CA SER A 526 -17.68 13.43 8.26
C SER A 526 -17.48 14.84 7.76
N LEU A 527 -16.68 15.64 8.45
CA LEU A 527 -16.51 17.07 8.18
C LEU A 527 -15.02 17.42 8.10
N ASN A 528 -14.32 17.04 7.03
CA ASN A 528 -12.98 17.59 6.80
C ASN A 528 -13.13 18.96 6.15
N ILE A 529 -12.74 20.03 6.85
CA ILE A 529 -13.00 21.40 6.41
C ILE A 529 -11.68 22.14 6.25
N ALA A 530 -11.59 23.02 5.25
CA ALA A 530 -10.50 23.96 5.09
C ALA A 530 -11.05 25.36 4.78
N ILE A 531 -10.54 26.37 5.49
CA ILE A 531 -11.00 27.76 5.44
C ILE A 531 -9.78 28.67 5.32
N THR A 532 -9.82 29.62 4.38
CA THR A 532 -8.77 30.65 4.23
C THR A 532 -9.38 31.97 3.79
N ASP A 533 -8.75 33.08 4.15
CA ASP A 533 -9.02 34.44 3.66
C ASP A 533 -7.91 34.96 2.72
N GLY A 534 -7.01 34.07 2.31
CA GLY A 534 -5.82 34.36 1.52
C GLY A 534 -4.55 34.66 2.31
N GLN A 535 -4.65 34.81 3.63
CA GLN A 535 -3.51 35.17 4.50
C GLN A 535 -3.31 34.17 5.65
N GLN A 536 -4.37 33.48 6.08
CA GLN A 536 -4.34 32.48 7.14
C GLN A 536 -5.14 31.24 6.75
N LEU A 537 -4.93 30.14 7.48
CA LEU A 537 -5.52 28.83 7.18
C LEU A 537 -6.05 28.16 8.46
N LEU A 538 -7.31 27.73 8.43
CA LEU A 538 -7.88 26.78 9.40
C LEU A 538 -8.27 25.51 8.66
N THR A 539 -7.75 24.36 9.08
CA THR A 539 -8.20 23.05 8.60
C THR A 539 -8.61 22.15 9.75
N MET A 540 -9.57 21.28 9.50
CA MET A 540 -10.16 20.41 10.52
C MET A 540 -10.37 19.02 9.95
N ARG A 541 -10.07 17.99 10.75
CA ARG A 541 -10.38 16.59 10.42
C ARG A 541 -11.34 16.03 11.47
N PHE A 542 -12.65 15.97 11.17
CA PHE A 542 -13.69 15.69 12.18
C PHE A 542 -14.70 14.63 11.75
N ARG A 543 -15.09 13.76 12.70
CA ARG A 543 -16.24 12.87 12.60
C ARG A 543 -16.95 12.76 13.95
N ASN A 544 -18.27 12.89 13.96
CA ASN A 544 -19.09 12.76 15.18
C ASN A 544 -19.41 11.29 15.52
N HIS A 545 -18.36 10.46 15.63
CA HIS A 545 -18.48 9.06 16.03
C HIS A 545 -17.39 8.69 17.04
N ALA A 546 -17.69 7.81 18.00
CA ALA A 546 -16.76 7.41 19.05
C ALA A 546 -15.52 6.70 18.49
N THR A 547 -15.71 5.66 17.67
CA THR A 547 -14.63 4.82 17.13
C THR A 547 -14.30 5.16 15.67
N GLU A 548 -15.27 5.12 14.75
CA GLU A 548 -15.09 5.44 13.33
C GLU A 548 -14.28 6.73 13.04
N HIS A 549 -13.41 6.66 12.04
CA HIS A 549 -12.51 7.74 11.66
C HIS A 549 -13.04 8.63 10.52
N PRO A 550 -12.75 9.95 10.54
CA PRO A 550 -13.01 10.83 9.40
C PRO A 550 -12.15 10.45 8.18
N PRO A 551 -12.51 10.94 6.97
CA PRO A 551 -11.67 10.86 5.78
C PRO A 551 -10.24 11.34 6.07
N SER A 552 -9.30 10.90 5.25
CA SER A 552 -7.90 11.28 5.44
C SER A 552 -7.68 12.78 5.22
N LEU A 553 -6.75 13.35 5.97
CA LEU A 553 -6.28 14.72 5.82
C LEU A 553 -4.87 14.81 6.38
N TYR A 554 -3.94 15.22 5.53
CA TYR A 554 -2.52 15.34 5.84
C TYR A 554 -2.09 16.78 5.76
N PHE A 555 -1.00 17.10 6.45
CA PHE A 555 -0.29 18.34 6.23
C PHE A 555 1.22 18.08 6.09
N SER A 556 1.92 19.05 5.49
CA SER A 556 3.36 19.06 5.32
C SER A 556 3.90 20.48 5.43
N THR A 557 5.05 20.63 6.08
CA THR A 557 5.82 21.88 6.18
C THR A 557 7.16 21.80 5.44
N THR A 558 7.40 20.70 4.71
CA THR A 558 8.66 20.42 4.01
C THR A 558 8.48 20.11 2.53
N ALA A 559 7.31 19.58 2.13
CA ALA A 559 7.05 19.16 0.76
C ALA A 559 7.08 20.32 -0.25
N GLY A 560 6.83 21.57 0.17
CA GLY A 560 6.77 22.74 -0.69
C GLY A 560 8.06 23.00 -1.47
N VAL A 561 9.21 22.68 -0.89
CA VAL A 561 10.52 22.79 -1.58
C VAL A 561 10.53 21.95 -2.86
N SER A 562 9.97 20.75 -2.80
CA SER A 562 9.87 19.86 -3.97
C SER A 562 8.73 20.19 -4.92
N LEU A 563 7.79 21.02 -4.48
CA LEU A 563 6.63 21.48 -5.25
C LEU A 563 6.85 22.90 -5.79
N ASN A 564 8.11 23.31 -5.87
CA ASN A 564 8.50 24.62 -6.39
C ASN A 564 9.79 24.48 -7.19
N ARG A 565 9.68 24.52 -8.52
CA ARG A 565 10.82 24.30 -9.43
C ARG A 565 11.96 25.32 -9.30
N LYS A 566 11.79 26.40 -8.53
CA LYS A 566 12.84 27.38 -8.19
C LYS A 566 13.87 26.83 -7.18
N PHE A 567 13.56 25.70 -6.54
CA PHE A 567 14.32 25.08 -5.45
C PHE A 567 14.77 23.67 -5.81
N PRO A 568 15.76 23.11 -5.09
CA PRO A 568 16.29 21.81 -5.43
C PRO A 568 15.30 20.74 -5.01
N GLY A 569 15.17 19.73 -5.86
CA GLY A 569 14.27 18.61 -5.62
C GLY A 569 13.18 18.49 -6.68
N HIS A 570 12.62 17.29 -6.76
CA HIS A 570 11.57 16.95 -7.71
C HIS A 570 10.44 16.22 -6.98
N PRO A 571 9.15 16.51 -7.22
CA PRO A 571 8.05 15.91 -6.44
C PRO A 571 8.07 14.37 -6.46
N ASP A 572 8.51 13.80 -7.59
CA ASP A 572 8.49 12.35 -7.83
C ASP A 572 9.86 11.64 -7.76
N LYS A 573 10.98 12.35 -7.67
CA LYS A 573 12.33 11.76 -7.77
C LYS A 573 13.21 12.21 -6.61
N GLU A 574 14.08 11.32 -6.14
CA GLU A 574 15.17 11.72 -5.25
C GLU A 574 16.30 12.38 -6.05
N GLY A 575 16.74 13.55 -5.59
CA GLY A 575 17.78 14.34 -6.25
C GLY A 575 17.25 15.67 -6.79
N ASP A 576 18.18 16.50 -7.25
CA ASP A 576 17.88 17.80 -7.82
C ASP A 576 17.13 17.66 -9.16
N ASN A 577 16.25 18.61 -9.47
CA ASN A 577 15.48 18.64 -10.71
C ASN A 577 16.33 19.03 -11.93
N GLY A 578 17.63 19.28 -11.74
CA GLY A 578 18.57 19.63 -12.80
C GLY A 578 18.31 21.02 -13.42
N ALA A 579 17.47 21.84 -12.79
CA ALA A 579 17.23 23.20 -13.23
C ALA A 579 18.49 24.06 -13.07
N GLN A 580 18.75 24.95 -14.02
CA GLN A 580 19.79 25.98 -13.86
C GLN A 580 19.22 27.12 -12.99
N ASN A 581 20.01 27.62 -12.05
CA ASN A 581 19.67 28.69 -11.07
C ASN A 581 18.71 28.27 -9.94
N VAL A 582 19.06 27.19 -9.25
CA VAL A 582 18.35 26.73 -8.05
C VAL A 582 18.71 27.61 -6.84
N LYS A 583 17.69 28.12 -6.13
CA LYS A 583 17.88 28.84 -4.86
C LYS A 583 18.15 27.86 -3.71
N ASP A 584 18.80 28.30 -2.65
CA ASP A 584 19.02 27.46 -1.45
C ASP A 584 17.70 27.07 -0.79
N VAL A 585 17.62 25.84 -0.26
CA VAL A 585 16.42 25.29 0.43
C VAL A 585 15.98 26.21 1.57
N GLU A 586 16.93 26.74 2.32
CA GLU A 586 16.71 27.67 3.45
C GLU A 586 16.01 28.95 3.00
N SER A 587 16.16 29.33 1.73
CA SER A 587 15.52 30.52 1.15
C SER A 587 14.10 30.29 0.62
N HIS A 588 13.57 29.06 0.73
CA HIS A 588 12.17 28.78 0.40
C HIS A 588 11.20 29.49 1.34
N GLY A 589 11.60 29.64 2.61
CA GLY A 589 10.74 30.18 3.66
C GLY A 589 9.68 29.19 4.14
N ALA A 590 8.97 29.63 5.18
CA ALA A 590 7.90 28.87 5.82
C ALA A 590 6.74 28.61 4.85
N HIS A 591 6.19 27.41 4.88
CA HIS A 591 5.03 27.02 4.10
C HIS A 591 4.27 25.90 4.81
N VAL A 592 2.98 25.81 4.53
CA VAL A 592 2.13 24.73 4.99
C VAL A 592 1.27 24.26 3.83
N ILE A 593 1.29 22.96 3.57
CA ILE A 593 0.45 22.31 2.57
C ILE A 593 -0.47 21.36 3.30
N VAL A 594 -1.77 21.45 3.04
CA VAL A 594 -2.77 20.51 3.55
C VAL A 594 -3.44 19.82 2.37
N ALA A 595 -3.54 18.51 2.40
CA ALA A 595 -4.14 17.73 1.33
C ALA A 595 -4.86 16.50 1.89
N SER A 596 -5.96 16.11 1.26
CA SER A 596 -6.65 14.85 1.61
C SER A 596 -5.70 13.66 1.48
N GLU A 597 -4.80 13.71 0.49
CA GLU A 597 -3.75 12.71 0.24
C GLU A 597 -2.43 13.40 -0.10
N PRO A 598 -1.26 12.87 0.33
CA PRO A 598 0.03 13.44 -0.01
C PRO A 598 0.23 13.57 -1.52
N SER A 599 0.60 14.76 -1.99
CA SER A 599 0.83 14.99 -3.42
C SER A 599 2.15 14.41 -3.94
N THR A 600 3.04 14.02 -3.03
CA THR A 600 4.35 13.41 -3.31
C THR A 600 4.45 12.05 -2.64
N PHE A 601 5.08 11.06 -3.28
CA PHE A 601 5.31 9.71 -2.72
C PHE A 601 6.35 9.65 -1.59
N ARG A 602 6.64 10.77 -0.94
CA ARG A 602 7.59 10.88 0.18
C ARG A 602 6.84 10.94 1.50
N GLY A 603 6.37 9.78 1.98
CA GLY A 603 5.55 9.71 3.21
C GLY A 603 6.20 10.30 4.46
N LYS A 604 7.53 10.46 4.49
CA LYS A 604 8.26 11.15 5.56
C LYS A 604 7.96 12.65 5.63
N ASP A 605 7.63 13.28 4.49
CA ASP A 605 7.38 14.72 4.39
C ASP A 605 5.95 15.08 4.86
N TRP A 606 5.08 14.09 5.07
CA TRP A 606 3.66 14.28 5.34
C TRP A 606 3.24 13.68 6.67
N GLU A 607 2.40 14.38 7.40
CA GLU A 607 1.85 13.92 8.68
C GLU A 607 0.32 13.89 8.61
N LEU A 608 -0.27 12.82 9.15
CA LEU A 608 -1.72 12.66 9.22
C LEU A 608 -2.25 13.53 10.38
N ILE A 609 -3.27 14.33 10.10
CA ILE A 609 -3.99 15.10 11.13
C ILE A 609 -4.81 14.11 11.98
N ASN A 610 -4.78 14.26 13.30
CA ASN A 610 -5.49 13.33 14.18
C ASN A 610 -7.02 13.46 14.06
N LYS A 611 -7.74 12.46 14.55
CA LYS A 611 -9.20 12.50 14.62
C LYS A 611 -9.64 13.63 15.56
N ASN A 612 -10.56 14.46 15.07
CA ASN A 612 -11.15 15.59 15.80
C ASN A 612 -10.11 16.64 16.23
N GLU A 613 -9.12 16.86 15.36
CA GLU A 613 -8.06 17.87 15.50
C GLU A 613 -8.19 18.91 14.38
N CYS A 614 -7.77 20.14 14.66
CA CYS A 614 -7.60 21.20 13.68
C CYS A 614 -6.16 21.74 13.65
N ILE A 615 -5.76 22.20 12.47
CA ILE A 615 -4.52 22.94 12.23
C ILE A 615 -4.88 24.39 11.93
N MET A 616 -4.22 25.30 12.62
CA MET A 616 -4.34 26.74 12.44
C MET A 616 -2.99 27.32 12.04
N VAL A 617 -2.95 28.06 10.94
CA VAL A 617 -1.76 28.78 10.47
C VAL A 617 -2.09 30.25 10.40
N GLY A 618 -1.49 31.03 11.29
CA GLY A 618 -1.68 32.48 11.38
C GLY A 618 -0.98 33.25 10.26
N THR A 619 -1.20 34.56 10.23
CA THR A 619 -0.49 35.49 9.33
C THR A 619 1.01 35.60 9.65
N ASP A 620 1.40 35.18 10.86
CA ASP A 620 2.78 35.00 11.31
C ASP A 620 3.43 33.71 10.80
N MET A 621 2.68 32.91 10.03
CA MET A 621 3.06 31.56 9.58
C MET A 621 3.30 30.57 10.73
N GLU A 622 2.91 30.87 11.97
CA GLU A 622 2.99 29.91 13.08
C GLU A 622 1.89 28.86 12.94
N MET A 623 2.29 27.57 12.98
CA MET A 623 1.34 26.46 12.95
C MET A 623 0.99 26.01 14.38
N ARG A 624 -0.31 25.95 14.66
CA ARG A 624 -0.88 25.47 15.93
C ARG A 624 -1.80 24.29 15.70
N ARG A 625 -1.72 23.30 16.57
CA ARG A 625 -2.62 22.14 16.61
C ARG A 625 -3.53 22.26 17.82
N GLU A 626 -4.82 22.12 17.59
CA GLU A 626 -5.82 22.18 18.66
C GLU A 626 -6.90 21.10 18.48
N LYS A 627 -7.52 20.71 19.60
CA LYS A 627 -8.68 19.80 19.56
C LYS A 627 -9.95 20.57 19.23
N ILE A 628 -10.83 19.89 18.51
CA ILE A 628 -12.19 20.38 18.23
C ILE A 628 -13.08 20.15 19.46
N GLN A 629 -13.70 21.22 19.94
CA GLN A 629 -14.58 21.24 21.10
C GLN A 629 -16.04 21.13 20.69
N VAL A 630 -16.40 20.03 20.02
CA VAL A 630 -17.79 19.73 19.64
C VAL A 630 -18.24 18.50 20.40
N GLN A 631 -19.32 18.63 21.17
CA GLN A 631 -19.95 17.51 21.89
C GLN A 631 -21.00 16.84 21.00
N PHE A 632 -20.96 15.52 20.90
CA PHE A 632 -21.88 14.75 20.06
C PHE A 632 -22.31 13.44 20.71
#